data_AF-A0A7G6YNR7-F1
#
_entry.id   AF-A0A7G6YNR7-F1
#
_cell.length_a   1.000
_cell.length_b   1.000
_cell.length_c   1.000
_cell.angle_alpha   90.00
_cell.angle_beta   90.00
_cell.angle_gamma   90.00
#
_symmetry.space_group_name_H-M   'P 1'
#
loop_
_entity.id
_entity.type
_entity.pdbx_description
1 polymer ?
#
loop_
_entity_poly.entity_id
_entity_poly.type
_entity_poly.pdbx_seq_one_letter_code
_entity_poly.pdbx_strand_id
1 'polypeptide(L)'
;MLRTLPFAIAFLSASPLLAQTPMVVPMAAEVEAPLIGLQANRTSYQLNIGTTFAGGLGSAMHISPRVTHQLGKRFFVFGGMTYMRSFINPAYYAGITQPATPADALSTTSFTASNRYFIYGGGTYLVSPRLALTGTAWKDMSPTVNPYAGFGSMGQGMSMRADYRLTENLTVSGGVRMASGVGYAPLYGPGFGF
;
A
#
# COMPACT_ATOMS: atom_id res chain seq x y z
N MET A 1 -22.06 51.15 -36.69
CA MET A 1 -21.05 52.19 -36.47
C MET A 1 -20.35 51.90 -35.14
N LEU A 2 -19.01 52.00 -35.14
CA LEU A 2 -18.03 51.94 -34.02
C LEU A 2 -18.04 50.68 -33.12
N ARG A 3 -17.08 49.72 -33.22
CA ARG A 3 -15.62 49.69 -32.89
C ARG A 3 -15.27 49.98 -31.42
N THR A 4 -14.74 48.94 -30.73
CA THR A 4 -13.45 48.85 -29.97
C THR A 4 -13.52 47.60 -29.04
N LEU A 5 -12.89 46.47 -29.40
CA LEU A 5 -11.62 45.87 -28.89
C LEU A 5 -11.55 45.45 -27.40
N PRO A 6 -10.85 44.34 -27.08
CA PRO A 6 -11.08 43.47 -25.93
C PRO A 6 -10.20 43.79 -24.72
N PHE A 7 -10.72 43.57 -23.52
CA PHE A 7 -9.96 43.67 -22.28
C PHE A 7 -9.49 42.27 -21.86
N ALA A 8 -8.23 41.96 -22.16
CA ALA A 8 -7.54 40.79 -21.64
C ALA A 8 -7.07 41.08 -20.21
N ILE A 9 -7.54 40.31 -19.23
CA ILE A 9 -6.97 40.27 -17.89
C ILE A 9 -6.37 38.89 -17.69
N ALA A 10 -5.05 38.82 -17.81
CA ALA A 10 -4.25 37.68 -17.40
C ALA A 10 -4.21 37.66 -15.86
N PHE A 11 -4.97 36.76 -15.23
CA PHE A 11 -4.75 36.41 -13.83
C PHE A 11 -3.75 35.26 -13.74
N LEU A 12 -2.50 35.65 -13.53
CA LEU A 12 -1.40 34.79 -13.15
C LEU A 12 -1.56 34.44 -11.66
N SER A 13 -2.27 33.35 -11.33
CA SER A 13 -2.34 32.89 -9.94
C SER A 13 -1.06 32.12 -9.60
N ALA A 14 -0.14 32.83 -8.93
CA ALA A 14 1.06 32.27 -8.35
C ALA A 14 0.72 31.18 -7.32
N SER A 15 1.24 29.98 -7.55
CA SER A 15 1.29 28.91 -6.54
C SER A 15 2.12 29.40 -5.33
N PRO A 16 1.67 29.22 -4.07
CA PRO A 16 2.57 29.41 -2.95
C PRO A 16 3.60 28.27 -2.97
N LEU A 17 4.81 28.61 -3.39
CA LEU A 17 6.02 27.84 -3.13
C LEU A 17 6.14 27.75 -1.60
N LEU A 18 5.65 26.67 -1.00
CA LEU A 18 5.95 26.36 0.39
C LEU A 18 7.46 26.33 0.52
N ALA A 19 7.98 27.23 1.35
CA ALA A 19 9.37 27.31 1.73
C ALA A 19 9.82 25.93 2.25
N GLN A 20 10.46 25.14 1.38
CA GLN A 20 11.31 24.06 1.82
C GLN A 20 12.48 24.73 2.52
N THR A 21 12.50 24.66 3.85
CA THR A 21 13.74 24.87 4.58
C THR A 21 14.79 23.95 3.94
N PRO A 22 15.90 24.48 3.41
CA PRO A 22 16.97 23.62 2.96
C PRO A 22 17.41 22.83 4.19
N MET A 23 17.12 21.53 4.18
CA MET A 23 17.77 20.59 5.08
C MET A 23 19.25 20.73 4.75
N VAL A 24 19.98 21.41 5.62
CA VAL A 24 21.44 21.42 5.58
C VAL A 24 21.84 19.96 5.72
N VAL A 25 22.11 19.30 4.60
CA VAL A 25 22.90 18.08 4.58
C VAL A 25 24.27 18.56 5.07
N PRO A 26 24.75 18.14 6.27
CA PRO A 26 26.12 18.44 6.63
C PRO A 26 27.01 17.74 5.61
N MET A 27 27.53 18.52 4.67
CA MET A 27 28.55 18.08 3.74
C MET A 27 29.83 17.92 4.55
N ALA A 28 30.35 16.69 4.55
CA ALA A 28 31.63 16.30 5.13
C ALA A 28 31.78 16.51 6.65
N ALA A 29 31.04 15.70 7.42
CA ALA A 29 31.72 15.06 8.55
C ALA A 29 32.38 13.80 7.99
N GLU A 30 33.70 13.76 8.05
CA GLU A 30 34.52 12.57 7.88
C GLU A 30 33.79 11.40 8.56
N VAL A 31 33.40 10.39 7.76
CA VAL A 31 32.81 9.16 8.30
C VAL A 31 33.93 8.50 9.07
N GLU A 32 34.02 8.83 10.35
CA GLU A 32 34.81 8.10 11.32
C GLU A 32 34.46 6.62 11.10
N ALA A 33 35.45 5.87 10.63
CA ALA A 33 35.29 4.44 10.42
C ALA A 33 34.67 3.88 11.71
N PRO A 34 33.57 3.11 11.63
CA PRO A 34 32.91 2.63 12.83
C PRO A 34 33.96 1.97 13.71
N LEU A 35 34.07 2.44 14.96
CA LEU A 35 34.99 1.89 15.96
C LEU A 35 34.97 0.36 15.82
N ILE A 36 36.15 -0.21 15.57
CA ILE A 36 36.35 -1.65 15.42
C ILE A 36 35.75 -2.32 16.68
N GLY A 37 34.55 -2.86 16.56
CA GLY A 37 33.82 -3.50 17.66
C GLY A 37 32.32 -3.16 17.76
N LEU A 38 31.88 -1.96 17.33
CA LEU A 38 30.45 -1.66 17.19
C LEU A 38 30.03 -1.91 15.75
N GLN A 39 29.58 -3.13 15.46
CA GLN A 39 28.88 -3.38 14.21
C GLN A 39 27.67 -2.45 14.16
N ALA A 40 27.65 -1.55 13.18
CA ALA A 40 26.51 -0.68 12.89
C ALA A 40 25.22 -1.51 12.94
N ASN A 41 24.18 -0.98 13.60
CA ASN A 41 22.92 -1.69 13.81
C ASN A 41 22.40 -2.23 12.48
N ARG A 42 22.50 -3.55 12.32
CA ARG A 42 22.09 -4.27 11.11
C ARG A 42 20.57 -4.38 10.99
N THR A 43 19.83 -3.84 11.96
CA THR A 43 18.37 -3.90 12.03
C THR A 43 17.77 -2.50 11.93
N SER A 44 16.88 -2.30 10.96
CA SER A 44 16.05 -1.11 10.84
C SER A 44 14.59 -1.45 11.14
N TYR A 45 13.93 -0.61 11.94
CA TYR A 45 12.51 -0.72 12.24
C TYR A 45 11.77 0.43 11.54
N GLN A 46 10.65 0.13 10.92
CA GLN A 46 9.78 1.10 10.27
C GLN A 46 8.34 0.88 10.73
N LEU A 47 7.63 1.96 11.01
CA LEU A 47 6.22 1.94 11.34
C LEU A 47 5.47 2.86 10.40
N ASN A 48 4.50 2.31 9.66
CA ASN A 48 3.59 3.10 8.83
C ASN A 48 2.19 3.06 9.45
N ILE A 49 1.61 4.24 9.70
CA ILE A 49 0.25 4.38 10.20
C ILE A 49 -0.45 5.35 9.26
N GLY A 50 -1.68 5.04 8.87
CA GLY A 50 -2.45 5.92 8.01
C GLY A 50 -3.94 5.69 8.08
N THR A 51 -4.66 6.62 7.48
CA THR A 51 -6.09 6.56 7.25
C THR A 51 -6.38 6.90 5.80
N THR A 52 -7.41 6.30 5.22
CA THR A 52 -7.89 6.55 3.87
C THR A 52 -9.39 6.79 3.94
N PHE A 53 -9.86 7.82 3.26
CA PHE A 53 -11.28 8.14 3.15
C PHE A 53 -11.68 8.04 1.68
N ALA A 54 -12.60 7.13 1.38
CA ALA A 54 -13.08 6.83 0.03
C ALA A 54 -14.53 7.33 -0.17
N GLY A 55 -14.88 8.47 0.43
CA GLY A 55 -16.20 9.10 0.32
C GLY A 55 -17.35 8.13 0.58
N GLY A 56 -18.21 7.92 -0.42
CA GLY A 56 -19.37 7.01 -0.36
C GLY A 56 -19.04 5.53 -0.18
N LEU A 57 -17.77 5.11 -0.36
CA LEU A 57 -17.32 3.72 -0.18
C LEU A 57 -16.90 3.43 1.27
N GLY A 58 -16.68 4.48 2.08
CA GLY A 58 -16.28 4.36 3.49
C GLY A 58 -14.86 4.84 3.77
N SER A 59 -14.28 4.35 4.87
CA SER A 59 -12.95 4.73 5.35
C SER A 59 -12.15 3.52 5.83
N ALA A 60 -10.84 3.64 5.89
CA ALA A 60 -9.97 2.60 6.43
C ALA A 60 -8.82 3.20 7.21
N MET A 61 -8.41 2.55 8.30
CA MET A 61 -7.22 2.89 9.06
C MET A 61 -6.30 1.69 9.09
N HIS A 62 -4.99 1.92 8.98
CA HIS A 62 -4.00 0.85 9.02
C HIS A 62 -2.79 1.19 9.89
N ILE A 63 -2.17 0.13 10.41
CA ILE A 63 -0.87 0.16 11.08
C ILE A 63 -0.03 -0.98 10.53
N SER A 64 1.20 -0.67 10.12
CA SER A 64 2.10 -1.59 9.42
C SER A 64 3.53 -1.47 9.96
N PRO A 65 3.86 -2.20 11.05
CA PRO A 65 5.24 -2.37 11.46
C PRO A 65 6.00 -3.26 10.47
N ARG A 66 7.25 -2.89 10.22
CA ARG A 66 8.21 -3.64 9.41
C ARG A 66 9.57 -3.64 10.09
N VAL A 67 10.24 -4.78 10.04
CA VAL A 67 11.62 -4.96 10.46
C VAL A 67 12.42 -5.40 9.25
N THR A 68 13.60 -4.82 9.07
CA THR A 68 14.58 -5.28 8.09
C THR A 68 15.89 -5.54 8.83
N HIS A 69 16.48 -6.71 8.62
CA HIS A 69 17.71 -7.14 9.27
C HIS A 69 18.73 -7.63 8.24
N GLN A 70 19.95 -7.11 8.32
CA GLN A 70 21.07 -7.51 7.49
C GLN A 70 21.81 -8.67 8.17
N LEU A 71 21.58 -9.89 7.68
CA LEU A 71 22.26 -11.09 8.19
C LEU A 71 23.74 -11.14 7.77
N GLY A 72 24.09 -10.52 6.64
CA GLY A 72 25.47 -10.41 6.18
C GLY A 72 25.66 -9.35 5.11
N LYS A 73 26.86 -9.26 4.52
CA LYS A 73 27.18 -8.23 3.51
C LYS A 73 26.31 -8.30 2.25
N ARG A 74 25.71 -9.47 1.98
CA ARG A 74 24.95 -9.76 0.75
C ARG A 74 23.53 -10.25 1.01
N PHE A 75 23.10 -10.39 2.26
CA PHE A 75 21.80 -10.95 2.57
C PHE A 75 21.04 -10.09 3.58
N PHE A 76 19.84 -9.70 3.18
CA PHE A 76 18.90 -8.89 3.93
C PHE A 76 17.61 -9.67 4.06
N VAL A 77 17.05 -9.72 5.26
CA VAL A 77 15.71 -10.26 5.49
C VAL A 77 14.82 -9.14 5.98
N PHE A 78 13.54 -9.23 5.63
CA PHE A 78 12.54 -8.32 6.14
C PHE A 78 11.26 -9.06 6.45
N GLY A 79 10.52 -8.54 7.41
CA GLY A 79 9.23 -9.05 7.81
C GLY A 79 8.36 -7.91 8.30
N GLY A 80 7.06 -8.05 8.10
CA GLY A 80 6.10 -7.07 8.56
C GLY A 80 4.73 -7.66 8.69
N MET A 81 3.89 -6.91 9.38
CA MET A 81 2.47 -7.18 9.44
C MET A 81 1.72 -5.88 9.22
N THR A 82 0.52 -6.00 8.69
CA THR A 82 -0.41 -4.90 8.48
C THR A 82 -1.72 -5.29 9.12
N TYR A 83 -2.14 -4.50 10.10
CA TYR A 83 -3.51 -4.51 10.59
C TYR A 83 -4.25 -3.36 9.91
N MET A 84 -5.42 -3.66 9.35
CA MET A 84 -6.28 -2.66 8.74
C MET A 84 -7.71 -2.85 9.24
N ARG A 85 -8.34 -1.75 9.63
CA ARG A 85 -9.75 -1.70 9.94
C ARG A 85 -10.46 -0.84 8.91
N SER A 86 -11.38 -1.44 8.17
CA SER A 86 -12.18 -0.77 7.16
C SER A 86 -13.60 -0.60 7.66
N PHE A 87 -14.19 0.57 7.44
CA PHE A 87 -15.57 0.92 7.73
C PHE A 87 -16.27 1.12 6.40
N ILE A 88 -17.24 0.27 6.09
CA ILE A 88 -18.03 0.41 4.87
C ILE A 88 -19.19 1.34 5.16
N ASN A 89 -19.42 2.30 4.27
CA ASN A 89 -20.59 3.15 4.35
C ASN A 89 -21.83 2.31 3.98
N PRO A 90 -22.86 2.22 4.84
CA PRO A 90 -24.09 1.49 4.52
C PRO A 90 -24.82 2.03 3.28
N ALA A 91 -24.56 3.27 2.84
CA ALA A 91 -25.04 3.77 1.55
C ALA A 91 -24.56 2.95 0.34
N TYR A 92 -23.46 2.20 0.46
CA TYR A 92 -23.01 1.24 -0.55
C TYR A 92 -24.01 0.09 -0.76
N TYR A 93 -24.72 -0.34 0.30
CA TYR A 93 -25.73 -1.40 0.22
C TYR A 93 -27.13 -0.88 -0.09
N ALA A 94 -27.38 0.41 0.14
CA ALA A 94 -28.68 1.04 -0.09
C ALA A 94 -29.13 0.99 -1.57
N GLY A 95 -28.22 0.76 -2.52
CA GLY A 95 -28.55 0.54 -3.93
C GLY A 95 -28.89 -0.91 -4.31
N ILE A 96 -28.68 -1.88 -3.40
CA ILE A 96 -28.81 -3.32 -3.67
C ILE A 96 -30.09 -3.90 -3.05
N THR A 97 -30.55 -3.32 -1.94
CA THR A 97 -31.80 -3.71 -1.28
C THR A 97 -32.68 -2.48 -1.12
N GLN A 98 -33.73 -2.38 -1.94
CA GLN A 98 -34.81 -1.43 -1.69
C GLN A 98 -35.55 -1.89 -0.42
N PRO A 99 -35.56 -1.09 0.67
CA PRO A 99 -36.24 -1.49 1.89
C PRO A 99 -37.73 -1.63 1.61
N ALA A 100 -38.32 -2.79 1.90
CA ALA A 100 -39.77 -3.00 1.74
C ALA A 100 -40.57 -2.15 2.73
N THR A 101 -39.98 -1.75 3.87
CA THR A 101 -40.58 -0.86 4.84
C THR A 101 -39.56 0.13 5.44
N PRO A 102 -40.00 1.29 5.99
CA PRO A 102 -39.13 2.22 6.72
C PRO A 102 -38.45 1.63 7.96
N ALA A 103 -39.01 0.55 8.53
CA ALA A 103 -38.41 -0.17 9.67
C ALA A 103 -37.21 -1.04 9.22
N ASP A 104 -37.26 -1.63 8.02
CA ASP A 104 -36.13 -2.39 7.44
C ASP A 104 -34.97 -1.48 7.02
N ALA A 105 -35.26 -0.23 6.66
CA ALA A 105 -34.23 0.78 6.39
C ALA A 105 -33.39 1.12 7.64
N LEU A 106 -33.96 0.94 8.85
CA LEU A 106 -33.25 1.18 10.10
C LEU A 106 -32.43 -0.03 10.58
N SER A 107 -32.75 -1.25 10.12
CA SER A 107 -32.00 -2.47 10.49
C SER A 107 -30.81 -2.74 9.55
N THR A 108 -30.82 -2.16 8.35
CA THR A 108 -29.77 -2.33 7.32
C THR A 108 -28.59 -1.36 7.47
N THR A 109 -28.70 -0.33 8.32
CA THR A 109 -27.64 0.66 8.60
C THR A 109 -26.62 0.19 9.64
N SER A 110 -26.37 -1.12 9.71
CA SER A 110 -25.25 -1.63 10.50
C SER A 110 -23.94 -1.25 9.81
N PHE A 111 -23.20 -0.30 10.39
CA PHE A 111 -21.83 0.02 9.99
C PHE A 111 -20.99 -1.25 10.00
N THR A 112 -20.76 -1.82 8.81
CA THR A 112 -19.99 -3.05 8.68
C THR A 112 -18.53 -2.67 8.74
N ALA A 113 -17.92 -2.87 9.90
CA ALA A 113 -16.49 -2.76 10.09
C ALA A 113 -15.83 -4.11 9.87
N SER A 114 -14.86 -4.19 8.99
CA SER A 114 -14.06 -5.41 8.76
C SER A 114 -12.63 -5.22 9.24
N ASN A 115 -12.14 -6.20 10.01
CA ASN A 115 -10.75 -6.25 10.44
C ASN A 115 -9.96 -7.14 9.48
N ARG A 116 -8.82 -6.64 9.01
CA ARG A 116 -7.92 -7.34 8.09
C ARG A 116 -6.53 -7.47 8.70
N TYR A 117 -5.94 -8.65 8.58
CA TYR A 117 -4.61 -8.96 9.10
C TYR A 117 -3.76 -9.54 7.99
N PHE A 118 -2.69 -8.87 7.63
CA PHE A 118 -1.78 -9.30 6.58
C PHE A 118 -0.39 -9.47 7.17
N ILE A 119 0.24 -10.62 6.96
CA ILE A 119 1.63 -10.87 7.34
C ILE A 119 2.44 -11.13 6.09
N TYR A 120 3.66 -10.60 6.05
CA TYR A 120 4.58 -10.84 4.96
C TYR A 120 6.02 -10.89 5.45
N GLY A 121 6.84 -11.60 4.70
CA GLY A 121 8.26 -11.70 4.97
C GLY A 121 9.00 -12.12 3.72
N GLY A 122 10.29 -11.83 3.69
CA GLY A 122 11.12 -12.10 2.55
C GLY A 122 12.57 -11.78 2.80
N GLY A 123 13.36 -11.92 1.75
CA GLY A 123 14.75 -11.54 1.79
C GLY A 123 15.29 -11.23 0.41
N THR A 124 16.36 -10.44 0.41
CA THR A 124 17.11 -10.05 -0.77
C THR A 124 18.53 -10.57 -0.62
N TYR A 125 18.97 -11.35 -1.60
CA TYR A 125 20.31 -11.88 -1.72
C TYR A 125 21.03 -11.24 -2.91
N LEU A 126 22.14 -10.56 -2.64
CA LEU A 126 23.03 -10.03 -3.66
C LEU A 126 23.94 -11.15 -4.16
N VAL A 127 23.52 -11.81 -5.24
CA VAL A 127 24.29 -12.88 -5.90
C VAL A 127 25.62 -12.31 -6.40
N SER A 128 25.59 -11.11 -6.97
CA SER A 128 26.78 -10.36 -7.40
C SER A 128 26.57 -8.86 -7.17
N PRO A 129 27.60 -8.00 -7.34
CA PRO A 129 27.43 -6.55 -7.27
C PRO A 129 26.41 -5.98 -8.28
N ARG A 130 26.05 -6.76 -9.30
CA ARG A 130 25.10 -6.38 -10.35
C ARG A 130 23.78 -7.15 -10.30
N LEU A 131 23.69 -8.25 -9.55
CA LEU A 131 22.53 -9.12 -9.51
C LEU A 131 21.99 -9.28 -8.09
N ALA A 132 20.74 -8.87 -7.89
CA ALA A 132 20.00 -9.08 -6.66
C ALA A 132 18.81 -10.02 -6.91
N LEU A 133 18.61 -10.99 -6.01
CA LEU A 133 17.45 -11.86 -6.00
C LEU A 133 16.62 -11.56 -4.75
N THR A 134 15.35 -11.23 -4.93
CA THR A 134 14.41 -10.94 -3.84
C THR A 134 13.27 -11.93 -3.86
N GLY A 135 13.08 -12.65 -2.76
CA GLY A 135 11.95 -13.53 -2.54
C GLY A 135 11.06 -13.00 -1.42
N THR A 136 9.74 -13.01 -1.61
CA THR A 136 8.78 -12.66 -0.57
C THR A 136 7.64 -13.66 -0.53
N ALA A 137 7.08 -13.86 0.65
CA ALA A 137 5.87 -14.61 0.87
C ALA A 137 4.94 -13.81 1.79
N TRP A 138 3.64 -13.99 1.60
CA TRP A 138 2.63 -13.34 2.42
C TRP A 138 1.45 -14.26 2.68
N LYS A 139 0.72 -13.93 3.73
CA LYS A 139 -0.54 -14.55 4.10
C LYS A 139 -1.48 -13.54 4.73
N ASP A 140 -2.71 -13.56 4.26
CA ASP A 140 -3.82 -12.88 4.86
C ASP A 140 -4.47 -13.82 5.90
N MET A 141 -4.55 -13.32 7.14
CA MET A 141 -5.14 -14.00 8.30
C MET A 141 -6.47 -13.35 8.70
N SER A 142 -7.05 -12.53 7.84
CA SER A 142 -8.35 -11.92 8.08
C SER A 142 -9.39 -13.00 8.39
N PRO A 143 -10.22 -12.81 9.43
CA PRO A 143 -11.31 -13.73 9.71
C PRO A 143 -12.15 -13.89 8.45
N THR A 144 -12.30 -15.14 8.00
CA THR A 144 -13.09 -15.45 6.81
C THR A 144 -14.55 -15.24 7.16
N VAL A 145 -15.05 -14.05 6.84
CA VAL A 145 -16.50 -13.82 6.77
C VAL A 145 -17.03 -14.50 5.51
N ASN A 146 -18.27 -14.96 5.60
CA ASN A 146 -19.03 -15.71 4.59
C ASN A 146 -18.48 -15.57 3.15
N PRO A 147 -18.08 -16.67 2.47
CA PRO A 147 -17.52 -16.64 1.11
C PRO A 147 -18.44 -15.98 0.06
N TYR A 148 -19.73 -15.86 0.35
CA TYR A 148 -20.71 -15.17 -0.51
C TYR A 148 -20.80 -13.66 -0.30
N ALA A 149 -20.08 -13.10 0.68
CA ALA A 149 -20.16 -11.67 1.01
C ALA A 149 -19.36 -10.76 0.06
N GLY A 150 -18.67 -11.28 -0.96
CA GLY A 150 -17.90 -10.47 -1.93
C GLY A 150 -16.64 -9.80 -1.36
N PHE A 151 -16.41 -9.87 -0.05
CA PHE A 151 -15.24 -9.30 0.62
C PHE A 151 -14.10 -10.32 0.68
N GLY A 152 -13.42 -10.52 -0.45
CA GLY A 152 -12.32 -11.47 -0.59
C GLY A 152 -11.14 -11.20 0.35
N SER A 153 -10.49 -12.27 0.80
CA SER A 153 -9.16 -12.23 1.40
C SER A 153 -8.10 -12.19 0.30
N MET A 154 -6.99 -11.47 0.51
CA MET A 154 -5.83 -11.53 -0.39
C MET A 154 -5.19 -12.93 -0.43
N GLY A 155 -5.61 -13.83 0.46
CA GLY A 155 -5.12 -15.20 0.56
C GLY A 155 -3.65 -15.24 0.90
N GLN A 156 -2.95 -16.21 0.34
CA GLN A 156 -1.52 -16.40 0.55
C GLN A 156 -0.79 -16.43 -0.79
N GLY A 157 0.48 -16.10 -0.79
CA GLY A 157 1.25 -16.13 -2.02
C GLY A 157 2.71 -15.87 -1.81
N MET A 158 3.44 -15.90 -2.91
CA MET A 158 4.86 -15.60 -2.96
C MET A 158 5.21 -14.83 -4.22
N SER A 159 6.30 -14.08 -4.16
CA SER A 159 6.91 -13.45 -5.32
C SER A 159 8.42 -13.67 -5.30
N MET A 160 8.97 -13.84 -6.49
CA MET A 160 10.41 -13.86 -6.71
C MET A 160 10.75 -12.83 -7.78
N ARG A 161 11.77 -12.04 -7.54
CA ARG A 161 12.23 -10.97 -8.44
C ARG A 161 13.75 -11.02 -8.53
N ALA A 162 14.27 -10.91 -9.75
CA ALA A 162 15.68 -10.73 -10.02
C ALA A 162 15.89 -9.34 -10.64
N ASP A 163 16.81 -8.57 -10.07
CA ASP A 163 17.22 -7.26 -10.54
C ASP A 163 18.67 -7.33 -11.02
N TYR A 164 18.90 -7.06 -12.30
CA TYR A 164 20.22 -7.06 -12.93
C TYR A 164 20.60 -5.68 -13.45
N ARG A 165 21.70 -5.13 -12.94
CA ARG A 165 22.26 -3.84 -13.34
C ARG A 165 23.19 -4.05 -14.54
N LEU A 166 22.77 -3.61 -15.74
CA LEU A 166 23.57 -3.70 -16.97
C LEU A 166 24.67 -2.63 -16.98
N THR A 167 24.30 -1.39 -16.69
CA THR A 167 25.20 -0.23 -16.62
C THR A 167 24.93 0.53 -15.32
N GLU A 168 25.69 1.58 -15.05
CA GLU A 168 25.50 2.36 -13.82
C GLU A 168 24.10 2.98 -13.72
N ASN A 169 23.47 3.28 -14.86
CA ASN A 169 22.17 3.96 -14.91
C ASN A 169 21.05 3.07 -15.46
N LEU A 170 21.33 1.81 -15.78
CA LEU A 170 20.36 0.89 -16.37
C LEU A 170 20.25 -0.41 -15.57
N THR A 171 19.04 -0.69 -15.10
CA THR A 171 18.69 -1.92 -14.39
C THR A 171 17.51 -2.57 -15.08
N VAL A 172 17.62 -3.86 -15.37
CA VAL A 172 16.53 -4.69 -15.88
C VAL A 172 16.08 -5.62 -14.76
N SER A 173 14.77 -5.72 -14.59
CA SER A 173 14.17 -6.53 -13.56
C SER A 173 13.14 -7.48 -14.13
N GLY A 174 13.18 -8.74 -13.70
CA GLY A 174 12.16 -9.75 -14.01
C GLY A 174 11.65 -10.38 -12.72
N GLY A 175 10.39 -10.81 -12.69
CA GLY A 175 9.86 -11.48 -11.51
C GLY A 175 8.58 -12.25 -11.79
N VAL A 176 8.31 -13.23 -10.94
CA VAL A 176 7.11 -14.07 -10.97
C VAL A 176 6.39 -13.90 -9.64
N ARG A 177 5.06 -13.83 -9.70
CA ARG A 177 4.19 -13.77 -8.52
C ARG A 177 3.17 -14.89 -8.60
N MET A 178 3.06 -15.66 -7.53
CA MET A 178 2.03 -16.68 -7.36
C MET A 178 1.17 -16.28 -6.17
N ALA A 179 -0.15 -16.30 -6.35
CA ALA A 179 -1.09 -15.97 -5.29
C ALA A 179 -2.24 -16.96 -5.33
N SER A 180 -2.62 -17.47 -4.17
CA SER A 180 -3.77 -18.32 -3.93
C SER A 180 -4.63 -17.63 -2.88
N GLY A 181 -5.68 -16.99 -3.33
CA GLY A 181 -6.70 -16.34 -2.51
C GLY A 181 -8.01 -16.33 -3.27
N VAL A 182 -9.10 -16.00 -2.58
CA VAL A 182 -10.39 -15.77 -3.25
C VAL A 182 -10.19 -14.50 -4.07
N GLY A 183 -9.80 -14.70 -5.33
CA GLY A 183 -9.75 -13.64 -6.33
C GLY A 183 -11.08 -12.90 -6.27
N TYR A 184 -10.99 -11.57 -6.33
CA TYR A 184 -12.08 -10.65 -6.55
C TYR A 184 -13.28 -11.41 -7.13
N ALA A 185 -14.28 -11.74 -6.30
CA ALA A 185 -15.53 -12.22 -6.86
C ALA A 185 -15.99 -11.01 -7.68
N PRO A 186 -16.01 -11.08 -9.02
CA PRO A 186 -16.69 -10.05 -9.76
C PRO A 186 -18.09 -10.07 -9.18
N LEU A 187 -18.60 -8.92 -8.78
CA LEU A 187 -19.96 -8.73 -8.29
C LEU A 187 -21.01 -9.03 -9.39
N TYR A 188 -20.70 -9.94 -10.31
CA TYR A 188 -21.59 -10.54 -11.30
C TYR A 188 -22.09 -11.85 -10.73
N GLY A 189 -23.04 -11.74 -9.80
CA GLY A 189 -24.05 -12.79 -9.65
C GLY A 189 -24.93 -12.84 -10.91
N PRO A 190 -25.41 -14.01 -11.33
CA PRO A 190 -26.35 -14.12 -12.44
C PRO A 190 -27.69 -13.52 -11.96
N GLY A 191 -27.95 -12.25 -12.30
CA GLY A 191 -29.15 -11.56 -11.83
C GLY A 191 -29.24 -10.07 -12.14
N PHE A 192 -28.15 -9.39 -12.51
CA PHE A 192 -28.25 -8.03 -13.05
C PHE A 192 -28.48 -8.11 -14.56
N GLY A 193 -29.74 -8.37 -14.90
CA GLY A 193 -30.28 -8.18 -16.24
C GLY A 193 -30.40 -6.71 -16.60
N PHE A 194 -30.38 -6.49 -17.91
CA PHE A 194 -30.73 -5.27 -18.64
C PHE A 194 -32.02 -4.62 -18.12
#